data_AF-A0A562VPP0-F1
#
_entry.id   AF-A0A562VPP0-F1
#
_cell.length_a   1.000
_cell.length_b   1.000
_cell.length_c   1.000
_cell.angle_alpha   90.00
_cell.angle_beta   90.00
_cell.angle_gamma   90.00
#
_symmetry.space_group_name_H-M   'P 1'
#
loop_
_entity.id
_entity.type
_entity.pdbx_description
1 polymer ?
#
loop_
_entity_poly.entity_id
_entity_poly.type
_entity_poly.pdbx_seq_one_letter_code
_entity_poly.pdbx_strand_id
1 'polypeptide(L)'
;MNKLILLFMLITLPSAAFALEQSFTQQGLKASVKLSPEKLETQSTVQLSLGLSKDGASLTDRNVTLEVYERNVDQPIIKRSVDVLDGEYIDSWKFEKTGDYKVVINISDHQKPDEIIHYEINATVGDAVGEQEDHGFFAHHFGGGKWGWWGTGLMLLMMVPMMIIVL
;
A
#
# COMPACT_ATOMS: atom_id res chain seq x y z
N MET A 1 -2.12 -50.46 -27.30
CA MET A 1 -3.08 -49.35 -27.45
C MET A 1 -3.74 -49.14 -26.08
N ASN A 2 -3.76 -48.02 -25.37
CA ASN A 2 -3.17 -46.69 -25.47
C ASN A 2 -2.87 -46.25 -24.02
N LYS A 3 -1.70 -45.65 -23.77
CA LYS A 3 -1.35 -45.09 -22.46
C LYS A 3 -1.95 -43.67 -22.38
N LEU A 4 -2.94 -43.48 -21.52
CA LEU A 4 -3.53 -42.19 -21.21
C LEU A 4 -2.53 -41.38 -20.39
N ILE A 5 -1.83 -40.44 -21.03
CA ILE A 5 -0.90 -39.51 -20.40
C ILE A 5 -1.74 -38.35 -19.85
N LEU A 6 -1.94 -38.33 -18.53
CA LEU A 6 -2.58 -37.25 -17.80
C LEU A 6 -1.56 -36.12 -17.61
N LEU A 7 -1.57 -35.13 -18.50
CA LEU A 7 -0.71 -33.95 -18.47
C LEU A 7 -1.25 -32.97 -17.41
N PHE A 8 -0.64 -32.96 -16.23
CA PHE A 8 -0.89 -31.94 -15.20
C PHE A 8 -0.27 -30.61 -15.66
N MET A 9 -1.09 -29.71 -16.23
CA MET A 9 -0.71 -28.31 -16.41
C MET A 9 -0.65 -27.64 -15.04
N LEU A 10 0.56 -27.42 -14.52
CA LEU A 10 0.82 -26.50 -13.42
C LEU A 10 0.64 -25.06 -13.94
N ILE A 11 -0.51 -24.46 -13.66
CA ILE A 11 -0.72 -23.03 -13.92
C ILE A 11 -0.10 -22.28 -12.74
N THR A 12 1.12 -21.77 -12.92
CA THR A 12 1.73 -20.83 -11.97
C THR A 12 1.06 -19.46 -12.16
N LEU A 13 0.02 -19.18 -11.37
CA LEU A 13 -0.53 -17.83 -11.31
C LEU A 13 0.48 -16.93 -10.61
N PRO A 14 0.89 -15.80 -11.20
CA PRO A 14 1.67 -14.80 -10.48
C PRO A 14 0.81 -14.26 -9.34
N SER A 15 1.32 -14.35 -8.11
CA SER A 15 0.72 -13.73 -6.93
C SER A 15 0.78 -12.22 -7.08
N ALA A 16 -0.22 -11.62 -7.72
CA ALA A 16 -0.39 -10.18 -7.72
C ALA A 16 -0.73 -9.76 -6.28
N ALA A 17 0.10 -8.92 -5.68
CA ALA A 17 -0.23 -8.24 -4.43
C ALA A 17 -1.45 -7.34 -4.69
N PHE A 18 -2.59 -7.69 -4.11
CA PHE A 18 -3.82 -6.95 -4.28
C PHE A 18 -3.85 -5.84 -3.24
N ALA A 19 -3.38 -4.64 -3.60
CA ALA A 19 -3.61 -3.49 -2.74
C ALA A 19 -5.11 -3.37 -2.43
N LEU A 20 -5.45 -3.13 -1.16
CA LEU A 20 -6.84 -3.02 -0.71
C LEU A 20 -7.45 -1.74 -1.27
N GLU A 21 -8.02 -1.86 -2.47
CA GLU A 21 -8.76 -0.80 -3.15
C GLU A 21 -10.25 -1.07 -3.00
N GLN A 22 -10.96 -0.14 -2.37
CA GLN A 22 -12.40 -0.16 -2.22
C GLN A 22 -12.98 1.00 -3.01
N SER A 23 -13.93 0.70 -3.90
CA SER A 23 -14.65 1.74 -4.63
C SER A 23 -16.13 1.70 -4.30
N PHE A 24 -16.75 2.86 -4.29
CA PHE A 24 -18.16 3.02 -3.95
C PHE A 24 -18.80 4.12 -4.79
N THR A 25 -20.09 3.96 -5.08
CA THR A 25 -20.86 4.92 -5.88
C THR A 25 -22.13 5.34 -5.13
N GLN A 26 -22.31 6.65 -4.92
CA GLN A 26 -23.53 7.24 -4.37
C GLN A 26 -23.89 8.50 -5.16
N GLN A 27 -25.14 8.57 -5.64
CA GLN A 27 -25.65 9.72 -6.41
C GLN A 27 -24.76 10.11 -7.62
N GLY A 28 -24.17 9.11 -8.28
CA GLY A 28 -23.25 9.30 -9.42
C GLY A 28 -21.82 9.68 -9.03
N LEU A 29 -21.56 10.01 -7.77
CA LEU A 29 -20.21 10.19 -7.25
C LEU A 29 -19.60 8.83 -6.95
N LYS A 30 -18.43 8.57 -7.53
CA LYS A 30 -17.60 7.41 -7.29
C LYS A 30 -16.34 7.83 -6.54
N ALA A 31 -16.14 7.26 -5.35
CA ALA A 31 -14.90 7.36 -4.60
C ALA A 31 -14.13 6.05 -4.71
N SER A 32 -12.82 6.11 -4.93
CA SER A 32 -11.90 4.97 -4.77
C SER A 32 -10.95 5.27 -3.63
N VAL A 33 -10.92 4.41 -2.62
CA VAL A 33 -10.03 4.51 -1.48
C VAL A 33 -9.04 3.36 -1.51
N LYS A 34 -7.77 3.69 -1.35
CA LYS A 34 -6.68 2.72 -1.33
C LYS A 34 -5.78 2.97 -0.12
N LEU A 35 -5.52 1.91 0.65
CA LEU A 35 -4.54 1.89 1.72
C LEU A 35 -3.30 1.13 1.28
N SER A 36 -2.12 1.66 1.60
CA SER A 36 -0.82 1.04 1.32
C SER A 36 0.10 1.18 2.54
N PRO A 37 0.80 0.13 2.98
CA PRO A 37 0.79 -1.24 2.46
C PRO A 37 -0.54 -1.97 2.73
N GLU A 38 -0.76 -3.12 2.08
CA GLU A 38 -1.96 -3.96 2.27
C GLU A 38 -2.04 -4.53 3.70
N LYS A 39 -0.89 -4.99 4.21
CA LYS A 39 -0.74 -5.43 5.59
C LYS A 39 -0.25 -4.25 6.43
N LEU A 40 -1.10 -3.77 7.33
CA LEU A 40 -0.77 -2.66 8.21
C LEU A 40 0.00 -3.16 9.43
N GLU A 41 1.09 -2.47 9.74
CA GLU A 41 1.97 -2.79 10.85
C GLU A 41 2.24 -1.54 11.67
N THR A 42 2.47 -1.71 12.97
CA THR A 42 2.88 -0.61 13.86
C THR A 42 4.16 0.05 13.38
N GLN A 43 4.30 1.36 13.57
CA GLN A 43 5.49 2.16 13.20
C GLN A 43 5.79 2.27 11.70
N SER A 44 5.14 1.44 10.87
CA SER A 44 5.17 1.53 9.40
C SER A 44 4.30 2.69 8.92
N THR A 45 4.78 3.38 7.87
CA THR A 45 4.01 4.45 7.24
C THR A 45 2.87 3.86 6.42
N VAL A 46 1.67 4.30 6.71
CA VAL A 46 0.46 3.99 5.95
C VAL A 46 0.13 5.19 5.08
N GLN A 47 -0.13 4.94 3.82
CA GLN A 47 -0.57 5.91 2.82
C GLN A 47 -2.02 5.63 2.47
N LEU A 48 -2.83 6.67 2.50
CA LEU A 48 -4.20 6.67 1.99
C LEU A 48 -4.24 7.49 0.70
N SER A 49 -4.79 6.88 -0.35
CA SER A 49 -5.11 7.56 -1.61
C SER A 49 -6.62 7.51 -1.81
N LEU A 50 -7.23 8.67 -2.03
CA LEU A 50 -8.64 8.83 -2.32
C LEU A 50 -8.79 9.52 -3.68
N GLY A 51 -9.36 8.78 -4.65
CA GLY A 51 -9.73 9.33 -5.95
C GLY A 51 -11.22 9.60 -6.02
N LEU A 52 -11.61 10.81 -6.45
CA LEU A 52 -13.00 11.20 -6.60
C LEU A 52 -13.36 11.40 -8.06
N SER A 53 -14.47 10.81 -8.48
CA SER A 53 -14.99 10.99 -9.83
C SER A 53 -16.51 11.07 -9.83
N LYS A 54 -17.08 11.79 -10.79
CA LYS A 54 -18.52 11.84 -11.02
C LYS A 54 -18.78 11.74 -12.51
N ASP A 55 -19.62 10.80 -12.91
CA ASP A 55 -19.95 10.55 -14.32
C ASP A 55 -18.70 10.34 -15.21
N GLY A 56 -17.63 9.79 -14.62
CA GLY A 56 -16.34 9.54 -15.29
C GLY A 56 -15.36 10.71 -15.32
N ALA A 57 -15.74 11.90 -14.85
CA ALA A 57 -14.84 13.04 -14.71
C ALA A 57 -14.24 13.10 -13.30
N SER A 58 -12.98 13.52 -13.17
CA SER A 58 -12.37 13.80 -11.86
C SER A 58 -13.15 14.92 -11.15
N LEU A 59 -13.40 14.75 -9.86
CA LEU A 59 -14.22 15.67 -9.08
C LEU A 59 -13.34 16.52 -8.17
N THR A 60 -13.29 17.83 -8.44
CA THR A 60 -12.54 18.83 -7.68
C THR A 60 -13.43 19.60 -6.71
N ASP A 61 -12.83 20.51 -5.93
CA ASP A 61 -13.50 21.44 -5.01
C ASP A 61 -14.35 20.73 -3.94
N ARG A 62 -13.75 19.71 -3.32
CA ARG A 62 -14.35 18.94 -2.22
C ARG A 62 -13.56 19.11 -0.95
N ASN A 63 -14.24 19.29 0.17
CA ASN A 63 -13.57 19.16 1.47
C ASN A 63 -13.59 17.70 1.90
N VAL A 64 -12.41 17.15 2.19
CA VAL A 64 -12.24 15.78 2.70
C VAL A 64 -11.76 15.86 4.13
N THR A 65 -12.50 15.22 5.04
CA THR A 65 -12.14 15.07 6.44
C THR A 65 -11.81 13.61 6.74
N LEU A 66 -10.56 13.35 7.11
CA LEU A 66 -10.06 12.06 7.57
C LEU A 66 -10.09 11.99 9.09
N GLU A 67 -10.70 10.94 9.62
CA GLU A 67 -10.70 10.61 11.04
C GLU A 67 -10.27 9.17 11.26
N VAL A 68 -9.38 8.91 12.21
CA VAL A 68 -8.94 7.55 12.56
C VAL A 68 -9.29 7.29 14.02
N TYR A 69 -10.02 6.23 14.28
CA TYR A 69 -10.47 5.81 15.61
C TYR A 69 -9.80 4.49 15.98
N GLU A 70 -9.34 4.39 17.24
CA GLU A 70 -9.00 3.10 17.84
C GLU A 70 -10.31 2.39 18.26
N ARG A 71 -10.36 1.06 18.21
CA ARG A 71 -11.55 0.30 18.57
C ARG A 71 -12.01 0.63 20.01
N ASN A 72 -13.30 0.91 20.15
CA ASN A 72 -13.95 1.31 21.42
C ASN A 72 -13.53 2.68 21.97
N VAL A 73 -12.89 3.52 21.16
CA VAL A 73 -12.59 4.91 21.53
C VAL A 73 -13.50 5.84 20.72
N ASP A 74 -14.26 6.70 21.43
CA ASP A 74 -15.22 7.62 20.79
C ASP A 74 -14.55 8.86 20.18
N GLN A 75 -13.30 9.13 20.55
CA GLN A 75 -12.54 10.26 20.01
C GLN A 75 -11.52 9.78 18.97
N PRO A 76 -11.37 10.49 17.85
CA PRO A 76 -10.39 10.13 16.84
C PRO A 76 -8.97 10.43 17.33
N ILE A 77 -8.05 9.50 17.12
CA ILE A 77 -6.61 9.69 17.36
C ILE A 77 -5.96 10.56 16.27
N ILE A 78 -6.58 10.63 15.09
CA ILE A 78 -6.18 11.51 13.98
C ILE A 78 -7.43 12.17 13.46
N LYS A 79 -7.41 13.50 13.29
CA LYS A 79 -8.45 14.28 12.61
C LYS A 79 -7.81 15.34 11.74
N ARG A 80 -8.03 15.26 10.43
CA ARG A 80 -7.47 16.17 9.42
C ARG A 80 -8.56 16.54 8.42
N SER A 81 -8.53 17.76 7.92
CA SER A 81 -9.47 18.23 6.89
C SER A 81 -8.69 19.03 5.85
N VAL A 82 -8.93 18.74 4.57
CA VAL A 82 -8.22 19.32 3.43
C VAL A 82 -9.18 19.52 2.26
N ASP A 83 -9.01 20.63 1.55
CA ASP A 83 -9.71 20.90 0.29
C ASP A 83 -8.98 20.21 -0.87
N VAL A 84 -9.71 19.38 -1.62
CA VAL A 84 -9.20 18.58 -2.74
C VAL A 84 -9.40 19.36 -4.03
N LEU A 85 -8.30 19.85 -4.59
CA LEU A 85 -8.31 20.70 -5.78
C LEU A 85 -8.11 19.93 -7.09
N ASP A 86 -7.39 18.80 -7.05
CA ASP A 86 -7.04 18.02 -8.26
C ASP A 86 -7.82 16.68 -8.38
N GLY A 87 -8.83 16.49 -7.53
CA GLY A 87 -9.66 15.28 -7.47
C GLY A 87 -8.98 14.03 -6.90
N GLU A 88 -7.75 14.18 -6.41
CA GLU A 88 -7.05 13.19 -5.62
C GLU A 88 -6.64 13.76 -4.26
N TYR A 89 -6.84 12.97 -3.20
CA TYR A 89 -6.37 13.26 -1.85
C TYR A 89 -5.39 12.16 -1.43
N ILE A 90 -4.19 12.56 -1.00
CA ILE A 90 -3.16 11.66 -0.50
C ILE A 90 -2.77 12.10 0.91
N ASP A 91 -2.80 11.17 1.84
CA ASP A 91 -2.33 11.42 3.21
C ASP A 91 -1.50 10.24 3.72
N SER A 92 -0.69 10.50 4.75
CA SER A 92 0.11 9.47 5.40
C SER A 92 0.18 9.64 6.92
N TRP A 93 0.24 8.52 7.63
CA TRP A 93 0.41 8.47 9.08
C TRP A 93 1.06 7.14 9.50
N LYS A 94 1.28 6.99 10.80
CA LYS A 94 1.79 5.75 11.42
C LYS A 94 0.87 5.34 12.55
N PHE A 95 0.70 4.04 12.74
CA PHE A 95 0.02 3.49 13.90
C PHE A 95 1.01 3.25 15.04
N GLU A 96 0.70 3.77 16.23
CA GLU A 96 1.58 3.63 17.40
C GLU A 96 1.44 2.26 18.08
N LYS A 97 0.25 1.65 17.98
CA LYS A 97 -0.12 0.40 18.66
C LYS A 97 -0.79 -0.57 17.71
N THR A 98 -0.67 -1.86 18.01
CA THR A 98 -1.43 -2.91 17.35
C THR A 98 -2.90 -2.85 17.75
N GLY A 99 -3.77 -3.38 16.91
CA GLY A 99 -5.20 -3.46 17.20
C GLY A 99 -6.06 -3.18 15.99
N ASP A 100 -7.36 -3.10 16.25
CA ASP A 100 -8.35 -2.76 15.23
C ASP A 100 -8.60 -1.25 15.24
N TYR A 101 -8.67 -0.67 14.06
CA TYR A 101 -8.92 0.74 13.83
C TYR A 101 -10.07 0.92 12.86
N LYS A 102 -10.77 2.04 13.01
CA LYS A 102 -11.79 2.50 12.07
C LYS A 102 -11.31 3.80 11.42
N VAL A 103 -11.10 3.77 10.11
CA VAL A 103 -10.78 4.95 9.31
C VAL A 103 -12.07 5.47 8.72
N VAL A 104 -12.39 6.72 9.01
CA VAL A 104 -13.59 7.42 8.55
C VAL A 104 -13.18 8.54 7.61
N ILE A 105 -13.83 8.61 6.45
CA ILE A 105 -13.63 9.67 5.46
C ILE A 105 -14.97 10.33 5.19
N ASN A 106 -15.06 11.63 5.47
CA ASN A 106 -16.21 12.45 5.16
C ASN A 106 -15.87 13.37 4.00
N ILE A 107 -16.71 13.39 2.97
CA ILE A 107 -16.53 14.22 1.77
C ILE A 107 -17.73 15.15 1.67
N SER A 108 -17.48 16.45 1.66
CA SER A 108 -18.52 17.47 1.58
C SER A 108 -18.29 18.41 0.40
N ASP A 109 -19.39 18.95 -0.13
CA ASP A 109 -19.40 20.04 -1.11
C ASP A 109 -19.42 21.40 -0.40
N HIS A 110 -18.58 22.35 -0.83
CA HIS A 110 -18.65 23.72 -0.30
C HIS A 110 -19.98 24.40 -0.63
N GLN A 111 -20.61 24.06 -1.76
CA GLN A 111 -21.89 24.62 -2.17
C GLN A 111 -23.08 23.94 -1.49
N LYS A 112 -22.88 22.71 -0.98
CA LYS A 112 -23.91 21.90 -0.35
C LYS A 112 -23.35 21.19 0.89
N PRO A 113 -23.11 21.91 1.98
CA PRO A 113 -22.47 21.36 3.17
C PRO A 113 -23.27 20.25 3.85
N ASP A 114 -24.58 20.18 3.61
CA ASP A 114 -25.46 19.14 4.14
C ASP A 114 -25.37 17.81 3.37
N GLU A 115 -24.81 17.82 2.15
CA GLU A 115 -24.56 16.61 1.35
C GLU A 115 -23.17 16.04 1.72
N ILE A 116 -23.10 15.34 2.85
CA ILE A 116 -21.88 14.65 3.30
C ILE A 116 -21.93 13.18 2.87
N ILE A 117 -20.87 12.74 2.20
CA ILE A 117 -20.66 11.34 1.89
C ILE A 117 -19.71 10.76 2.92
N HIS A 118 -20.14 9.67 3.57
CA HIS A 118 -19.47 9.06 4.69
C HIS A 118 -18.94 7.68 4.31
N TYR A 119 -17.66 7.44 4.58
CA TYR A 119 -16.98 6.17 4.34
C TYR A 119 -16.32 5.67 5.59
N GLU A 120 -16.44 4.37 5.84
CA GLU A 120 -15.77 3.69 6.95
C GLU A 120 -14.98 2.49 6.43
N ILE A 121 -13.71 2.41 6.83
CA ILE A 121 -12.81 1.30 6.53
C ILE A 121 -12.35 0.73 7.88
N ASN A 122 -12.64 -0.55 8.10
CA ASN A 122 -12.11 -1.28 9.24
C ASN A 122 -10.74 -1.86 8.87
N ALA A 123 -9.74 -1.60 9.71
CA ALA A 123 -8.37 -1.98 9.45
C ALA A 123 -7.76 -2.63 10.70
N THR A 124 -7.08 -3.77 10.52
CA THR A 124 -6.38 -4.46 11.62
C THR A 124 -4.88 -4.25 11.45
N VAL A 125 -4.25 -3.70 12.50
CA VAL A 125 -2.82 -3.37 12.54
C VAL A 125 -2.10 -4.44 13.37
N GLY A 126 -1.20 -5.17 12.72
CA GLY A 126 -0.35 -6.17 13.37
C GLY A 126 0.94 -5.57 13.92
N ASP A 127 1.70 -6.38 14.66
CA ASP A 127 3.05 -6.03 15.07
C ASP A 127 3.93 -5.81 13.85
N ALA A 128 4.86 -4.85 13.97
CA ALA A 128 5.97 -4.77 13.03
C ALA A 128 6.66 -6.12 13.04
N VAL A 129 6.65 -6.81 11.90
CA VAL A 129 7.52 -7.97 11.74
C VAL A 129 8.91 -7.36 11.63
N GLY A 130 9.59 -7.25 12.76
CA GLY A 130 11.03 -7.06 12.74
C GLY A 130 11.54 -8.14 11.79
N GLU A 131 12.24 -7.75 10.74
CA GLU A 131 13.14 -8.65 10.05
C GLU A 131 14.05 -9.17 11.14
N GLN A 132 13.65 -10.27 11.77
CA GLN A 132 14.51 -11.07 12.57
C GLN A 132 15.51 -11.50 11.54
N GLU A 133 16.63 -10.77 11.49
CA GLU A 133 17.84 -11.22 10.85
C GLU A 133 17.93 -12.67 11.32
N ASP A 134 17.69 -13.57 10.38
CA ASP A 134 17.93 -14.98 10.54
C ASP A 134 19.45 -15.01 10.63
N HIS A 135 19.94 -14.60 11.81
CA HIS A 135 21.33 -14.55 12.18
C HIS A 135 21.70 -15.99 12.07
N GLY A 136 22.29 -16.29 10.91
CA GLY A 136 22.76 -17.59 10.56
C GLY A 136 23.48 -18.10 11.78
N PHE A 137 22.84 -19.10 12.40
CA PHE A 137 23.45 -20.07 13.25
C PHE A 137 24.38 -20.92 12.38
N PHE A 138 25.23 -20.28 11.57
CA PHE A 138 26.39 -20.89 10.97
C PHE A 138 27.43 -20.94 12.08
N ALA A 139 27.34 -22.05 12.79
CA ALA A 139 28.35 -22.55 13.69
C ALA A 139 29.76 -22.17 13.22
N HIS A 140 30.50 -21.53 14.12
CA HIS A 140 31.95 -21.44 14.04
C HIS A 140 32.56 -22.84 14.12
N HIS A 141 32.57 -23.61 13.03
CA HIS A 141 33.36 -24.84 12.89
C HIS A 141 33.64 -25.19 11.42
N PHE A 142 34.49 -24.41 10.76
CA PHE A 142 35.39 -24.90 9.72
C PHE A 142 36.75 -24.24 10.01
N GLY A 143 37.73 -24.90 10.62
CA GLY A 143 38.17 -26.26 10.33
C GLY A 143 38.90 -26.22 8.99
N GLY A 144 40.21 -25.96 9.02
CA GLY A 144 41.04 -25.72 7.85
C GLY A 144 40.86 -26.80 6.78
N GLY A 145 40.51 -26.36 5.56
CA GLY A 145 40.25 -27.24 4.43
C GLY A 145 40.51 -26.51 3.11
N LYS A 146 41.74 -26.63 2.64
CA LYS A 146 42.28 -26.20 1.35
C LYS A 146 41.59 -26.89 0.17
N TRP A 147 40.66 -26.23 -0.54
CA TRP A 147 40.18 -26.54 -1.90
C TRP A 147 39.53 -25.26 -2.44
N GLY A 148 39.60 -24.79 -3.68
CA GLY A 148 40.02 -25.37 -4.95
C GLY A 148 39.35 -24.53 -6.04
N TRP A 149 40.17 -23.72 -6.70
CA TRP A 149 40.01 -22.93 -7.92
C TRP A 149 39.06 -23.49 -8.99
N TRP A 150 37.95 -22.80 -9.29
CA TRP A 150 37.27 -22.62 -10.59
C TRP A 150 36.27 -21.46 -10.36
N GLY A 151 36.13 -20.39 -11.12
CA GLY A 151 36.64 -19.96 -12.42
C GLY A 151 35.66 -18.89 -12.89
N THR A 152 36.20 -17.82 -13.52
CA THR A 152 35.55 -17.02 -14.59
C THR A 152 34.10 -16.53 -14.33
N GLY A 153 33.84 -15.26 -14.09
CA GLY A 153 34.20 -14.16 -14.99
C GLY A 153 32.94 -13.66 -15.70
N LEU A 154 32.46 -12.48 -15.29
CA LEU A 154 31.68 -11.57 -16.14
C LEU A 154 31.67 -10.19 -15.48
N MET A 155 32.69 -9.40 -15.83
CA MET A 155 32.62 -7.95 -15.79
C MET A 155 31.62 -7.52 -16.86
N LEU A 156 30.56 -6.81 -16.47
CA LEU A 156 29.70 -6.10 -17.41
C LEU A 156 29.75 -4.61 -17.07
N LEU A 157 30.45 -3.91 -17.96
CA LEU A 157 30.53 -2.47 -18.10
C LEU A 157 29.14 -1.82 -18.11
N MET A 158 28.97 -0.77 -17.32
CA MET A 158 28.03 0.30 -17.65
C MET A 158 28.77 1.64 -17.63
N MET A 159 29.29 2.03 -18.79
CA MET A 159 29.56 3.44 -19.12
C MET A 159 28.24 4.06 -19.59
N VAL A 160 27.71 5.00 -18.81
CA VAL A 160 26.62 5.88 -19.26
C VAL A 160 27.26 7.17 -19.80
N PRO A 161 26.96 7.60 -21.04
CA PRO A 161 27.48 8.86 -21.58
C PRO A 161 26.74 10.07 -20.99
N MET A 162 27.53 11.05 -20.55
CA MET A 162 27.13 12.43 -20.29
C MET A 162 26.60 13.07 -21.57
N MET A 163 25.32 13.51 -21.58
CA MET A 163 24.88 14.56 -22.50
C MET A 163 25.12 15.91 -21.85
N ILE A 164 25.99 16.68 -22.49
CA ILE A 164 26.20 18.11 -22.28
C ILE A 164 25.10 18.84 -23.07
N ILE A 165 24.29 19.65 -22.39
CA ILE A 165 23.45 20.68 -23.02
C ILE A 165 24.20 22.00 -22.86
N VAL A 166 24.65 22.56 -23.98
CA VAL A 166 25.08 23.97 -24.07
C VAL A 166 23.99 24.72 -24.82
N LEU A 167 23.44 25.71 -24.11
CA LEU A 167 22.81 26.99 -24.52
C LEU A 167 22.16 27.07 -25.90
#